data_AF-A0A7C4F873-F1
#
_entry.id   AF-A0A7C4F873-F1
#
_cell.length_a   1.000
_cell.length_b   1.000
_cell.length_c   1.000
_cell.angle_alpha   90.00
_cell.angle_beta   90.00
_cell.angle_gamma   90.00
#
_symmetry.space_group_name_H-M   'P 1'
#
loop_
_entity.id
_entity.type
_entity.pdbx_description
1 polymer ?
#
loop_
_entity_poly.entity_id
_entity_poly.type
_entity_poly.pdbx_seq_one_letter_code
_entity_poly.pdbx_strand_id
1 'polypeptide(L)'
;MKKITVLYGYYGSGKTELALNIALKQKERHEDVTLIDFDIVNPYFRSSEHADMLRAKGIRVIAPWFANTQVDIPSLPAEVYSAFSGGYAVFDCGGDPVGATALGALKGRFDSMRSEVDALYVVNTKRPFQENARRILFGLEQVQKSSRLCADAFVLNANLGAETTGEELKEGYEIITELVSMTGIPLKFVSGTARALEFFGRQCPEYKGGVFKIDIYMRPEWMYT
;
A
#
# COMPACT_ATOMS: atom_id res chain seq x y z
N MET A 1 11.69 4.63 -4.43
CA MET A 1 10.50 5.31 -3.89
C MET A 1 10.86 6.77 -3.72
N LYS A 2 9.94 7.69 -4.00
CA LYS A 2 10.08 9.11 -3.66
C LYS A 2 9.93 9.34 -2.14
N LYS A 3 10.04 10.59 -1.67
CA LYS A 3 9.95 10.91 -0.24
C LYS A 3 8.61 10.51 0.36
N ILE A 4 7.53 10.75 -0.36
CA ILE A 4 6.18 10.39 0.09
C ILE A 4 5.69 9.23 -0.77
N THR A 5 5.42 8.09 -0.14
CA THR A 5 4.79 6.93 -0.78
C THR A 5 3.38 6.78 -0.23
N VAL A 6 2.38 6.80 -1.11
CA VAL A 6 0.97 6.61 -0.72
C VAL A 6 0.49 5.28 -1.28
N LEU A 7 0.14 4.35 -0.40
CA LEU A 7 -0.43 3.06 -0.77
C LEU A 7 -1.94 3.11 -0.59
N TYR A 8 -2.68 2.87 -1.67
CA TYR A 8 -4.14 2.92 -1.66
C TYR A 8 -4.73 1.94 -2.67
N GLY A 9 -6.04 1.66 -2.58
CA GLY A 9 -6.73 0.65 -3.38
C GLY A 9 -7.43 -0.41 -2.53
N TYR A 10 -8.20 -1.30 -3.15
CA TYR A 10 -9.22 -2.13 -2.45
C TYR A 10 -8.80 -2.85 -1.17
N TYR A 11 -9.77 -3.07 -0.29
CA TYR A 11 -9.60 -3.84 0.94
C TYR A 11 -8.98 -5.22 0.67
N GLY A 12 -8.11 -5.68 1.56
CA GLY A 12 -7.45 -6.99 1.42
C GLY A 12 -6.35 -7.06 0.36
N SER A 13 -6.00 -5.95 -0.32
CA SER A 13 -4.91 -5.92 -1.32
C SER A 13 -3.49 -5.99 -0.72
N GLY A 14 -3.36 -5.99 0.61
CA GLY A 14 -2.07 -6.10 1.31
C GLY A 14 -1.27 -4.80 1.41
N LYS A 15 -1.95 -3.65 1.40
CA LYS A 15 -1.35 -2.31 1.60
C LYS A 15 -0.55 -2.21 2.88
N THR A 16 -1.11 -2.66 3.99
CA THR A 16 -0.47 -2.61 5.31
C THR A 16 0.85 -3.38 5.35
N GLU A 17 0.87 -4.62 4.84
CA GLU A 17 2.09 -5.42 4.73
C GLU A 17 3.15 -4.72 3.87
N LEU A 18 2.73 -4.15 2.73
CA LEU A 18 3.61 -3.36 1.89
C LEU A 18 4.11 -2.10 2.59
N ALA A 19 3.27 -1.40 3.35
CA ALA A 19 3.61 -0.19 4.08
C ALA A 19 4.72 -0.47 5.10
N LEU A 20 4.56 -1.54 5.89
CA LEU A 20 5.55 -2.00 6.86
C LEU A 20 6.89 -2.30 6.16
N ASN A 21 6.86 -3.13 5.12
CA ASN A 21 8.08 -3.49 4.38
C ASN A 21 8.76 -2.28 3.73
N ILE A 22 7.99 -1.34 3.18
CA ILE A 22 8.53 -0.13 2.57
C ILE A 22 9.15 0.78 3.64
N ALA A 23 8.48 1.00 4.78
CA ALA A 23 9.01 1.81 5.86
C ALA A 23 10.33 1.23 6.42
N LEU A 24 10.37 -0.08 6.63
CA LEU A 24 11.57 -0.79 7.08
C LEU A 24 12.74 -0.61 6.09
N LYS A 25 12.50 -0.80 4.79
CA LYS A 25 13.56 -0.61 3.77
C LYS A 25 13.98 0.83 3.59
N GLN A 26 13.07 1.79 3.77
CA GLN A 26 13.44 3.21 3.75
C GLN A 26 14.32 3.55 4.95
N LYS A 27 14.05 2.96 6.12
CA LYS A 27 14.84 3.18 7.34
C LYS A 27 16.28 2.67 7.23
N GLU A 28 16.53 1.64 6.42
CA GLU A 28 17.89 1.19 6.09
C GLU A 28 18.73 2.26 5.35
N ARG A 29 18.08 3.22 4.70
CA ARG A 29 18.72 4.22 3.82
C ARG A 29 18.58 5.65 4.31
N HIS A 30 17.63 5.90 5.20
CA HIS A 30 17.21 7.23 5.60
C HIS A 30 16.97 7.26 7.11
N GLU A 31 17.46 8.33 7.74
CA GLU A 31 17.36 8.49 9.18
C GLU A 31 15.94 8.88 9.61
N ASP A 32 15.28 9.74 8.85
CA ASP A 32 13.93 10.22 9.16
C ASP A 32 12.88 9.49 8.30
N VAL A 33 12.19 8.53 8.93
CA VAL A 33 11.13 7.73 8.30
C VAL A 33 9.90 7.70 9.21
N THR A 34 8.76 8.05 8.63
CA THR A 34 7.46 8.02 9.28
C THR A 34 6.51 7.09 8.52
N LEU A 35 5.85 6.18 9.24
CA LEU A 35 4.72 5.43 8.73
C LEU A 35 3.42 6.03 9.30
N ILE A 36 2.48 6.30 8.41
CA ILE A 36 1.20 6.91 8.75
C ILE A 36 0.10 5.89 8.44
N ASP A 37 -0.54 5.40 9.49
CA ASP A 37 -1.70 4.50 9.41
C ASP A 37 -2.96 5.34 9.20
N PHE A 38 -3.56 5.21 8.02
CA PHE A 38 -4.77 5.93 7.59
C PHE A 38 -5.99 5.01 7.52
N ASP A 39 -5.88 3.74 7.91
CA ASP A 39 -7.02 2.83 7.86
C ASP A 39 -7.95 3.08 9.07
N ILE A 40 -8.86 4.03 8.88
CA ILE A 40 -9.91 4.38 9.84
C ILE A 40 -11.05 3.36 9.87
N VAL A 41 -11.13 2.45 8.88
CA VAL A 41 -12.26 1.53 8.69
C VAL A 41 -12.00 0.17 9.32
N ASN A 42 -10.79 -0.38 9.16
CA ASN A 42 -10.49 -1.73 9.62
C ASN A 42 -9.82 -1.74 11.00
N PRO A 43 -10.48 -2.24 12.07
CA PRO A 43 -9.86 -2.26 13.40
C PRO A 43 -8.89 -3.42 13.63
N TYR A 44 -8.82 -4.43 12.75
CA TYR A 44 -8.15 -5.72 13.03
C TYR A 44 -6.82 -5.96 12.32
N PHE A 45 -6.51 -5.22 11.24
CA PHE A 45 -5.27 -5.39 10.51
C PHE A 45 -4.67 -4.02 10.26
N ARG A 46 -3.94 -3.52 11.26
CA ARG A 46 -3.41 -2.16 11.25
C ARG A 46 -1.90 -2.15 11.33
N SER A 47 -1.27 -1.30 10.55
CA SER A 47 0.19 -1.11 10.64
C SER A 47 0.59 -0.57 12.01
N SER A 48 -0.32 0.13 12.70
CA SER A 48 -0.14 0.57 14.08
C SER A 48 -0.08 -0.54 15.14
N GLU A 49 -0.55 -1.76 14.86
CA GLU A 49 -0.34 -2.92 15.76
C GLU A 49 1.15 -3.29 15.87
N HIS A 50 1.94 -2.93 14.86
CA HIS A 50 3.38 -3.11 14.84
C HIS A 50 4.15 -1.84 15.27
N ALA A 51 3.50 -0.87 15.91
CA ALA A 51 4.12 0.41 16.27
C ALA A 51 5.35 0.24 17.16
N ASP A 52 5.35 -0.70 18.11
CA ASP A 52 6.50 -0.91 18.99
C ASP A 52 7.70 -1.49 18.24
N MET A 53 7.47 -2.44 17.31
CA MET A 53 8.52 -2.95 16.42
C MET A 53 9.10 -1.84 15.54
N LEU A 54 8.24 -0.98 14.97
CA LEU A 54 8.67 0.13 14.14
C LEU A 54 9.46 1.18 14.95
N ARG A 55 8.96 1.56 16.12
CA ARG A 55 9.64 2.51 17.02
C ARG A 55 10.98 1.98 17.52
N ALA A 56 11.08 0.70 17.85
CA ALA A 56 12.34 0.06 18.23
C ALA A 56 13.39 0.12 17.10
N LYS A 57 12.94 0.19 15.84
CA LYS A 57 13.80 0.41 14.66
C LYS A 57 13.97 1.89 14.31
N GLY A 58 13.50 2.81 15.15
CA GLY A 58 13.59 4.24 14.94
C GLY A 58 12.67 4.80 13.85
N ILE A 59 11.59 4.09 13.52
CA ILE A 59 10.55 4.56 12.59
C ILE A 59 9.45 5.24 13.42
N ARG A 60 9.11 6.48 13.07
CA ARG A 60 7.99 7.18 13.69
C ARG A 60 6.68 6.60 13.16
N VAL A 61 5.70 6.41 14.04
CA VAL A 61 4.36 5.92 13.67
C VAL A 61 3.32 6.94 14.07
N ILE A 62 2.51 7.36 13.11
CA ILE A 62 1.36 8.24 13.31
C ILE A 62 0.11 7.42 12.99
N ALA A 63 -0.76 7.25 13.96
CA ALA A 63 -2.03 6.56 13.81
C ALA A 63 -3.14 7.38 14.48
N PRO A 64 -4.40 7.27 14.05
CA PRO A 64 -5.49 8.01 14.67
C PRO A 64 -5.71 7.50 16.10
N TRP A 65 -6.01 8.43 17.01
CA TRP A 65 -6.40 8.08 18.38
C TRP A 65 -7.79 7.44 18.36
N PHE A 66 -7.85 6.11 18.50
CA PHE A 66 -9.13 5.39 18.69
C PHE A 66 -9.28 4.82 20.10
N ALA A 67 -8.39 5.19 21.04
CA ALA A 67 -8.50 4.75 22.41
C ALA A 67 -9.72 5.42 23.11
N ASN A 68 -10.83 4.68 23.19
CA ASN A 68 -11.94 4.89 24.14
C ASN A 68 -12.82 6.14 23.97
N THR A 69 -13.05 6.65 22.76
CA THR A 69 -14.00 7.78 22.59
C THR A 69 -15.04 7.48 21.52
N GLN A 70 -16.32 7.55 21.90
CA GLN A 70 -17.53 7.50 21.06
C GLN A 70 -17.60 8.71 20.09
N VAL A 71 -16.54 8.98 19.34
CA VAL A 71 -16.49 10.11 18.42
C VAL A 71 -16.74 9.58 17.03
N ASP A 72 -17.96 9.83 16.54
CA ASP A 72 -18.49 9.38 15.24
C ASP A 72 -17.78 9.96 14.00
N ILE A 73 -16.73 10.77 14.19
CA ILE A 73 -15.99 11.40 13.10
C ILE A 73 -14.49 11.14 13.29
N PRO A 74 -13.87 10.26 12.49
CA PRO A 74 -12.43 10.09 12.51
C PRO A 74 -11.76 11.38 12.04
N SER A 75 -11.22 12.14 12.99
CA SER A 75 -10.37 13.30 12.70
C SER A 75 -8.92 12.86 12.58
N LEU A 76 -8.25 13.29 11.51
CA LEU A 76 -6.83 12.99 11.30
C LEU A 76 -6.00 13.78 12.32
N PRO A 77 -5.06 13.15 13.05
CA PRO A 77 -4.17 13.85 13.95
C PRO A 77 -3.44 14.98 13.22
N ALA A 78 -3.31 16.15 13.85
CA ALA A 78 -2.55 17.27 13.27
C ALA A 78 -1.09 16.88 12.95
N GLU A 79 -0.56 15.88 13.65
CA GLU A 79 0.77 15.33 13.41
C GLU A 79 0.95 14.77 12.00
N VAL A 80 -0.11 14.34 11.31
CA VAL A 80 -0.03 13.86 9.92
C VAL A 80 0.60 14.91 9.00
N TYR A 81 0.39 16.20 9.26
CA TYR A 81 0.99 17.27 8.45
C TYR A 81 2.52 17.31 8.56
N SER A 82 3.12 16.72 9.60
CA SER A 82 4.58 16.61 9.72
C SER A 82 5.19 15.71 8.64
N ALA A 83 4.43 14.77 8.07
CA ALA A 83 4.85 13.91 6.96
C ALA A 83 5.18 14.68 5.67
N PHE A 84 4.79 15.96 5.59
CA PHE A 84 5.07 16.86 4.46
C PHE A 84 6.19 17.87 4.78
N SER A 85 6.76 17.84 5.99
CA SER A 85 7.72 18.85 6.47
C SER A 85 9.19 18.42 6.35
N GLY A 86 9.45 17.20 5.88
CA GLY A 86 10.80 16.62 5.77
C GLY A 86 10.75 15.09 5.83
N GLY A 87 11.90 14.45 5.62
CA GLY A 87 12.04 12.99 5.75
C GLY A 87 11.31 12.16 4.69
N TYR A 88 11.15 10.88 4.99
CA TYR A 88 10.40 9.92 4.18
C TYR A 88 9.12 9.50 4.89
N ALA A 89 8.01 9.47 4.14
CA ALA A 89 6.70 9.15 4.66
C ALA A 89 6.05 8.02 3.85
N VAL A 90 5.45 7.06 4.55
CA VAL A 90 4.66 5.97 3.96
C VAL A 90 3.24 6.05 4.50
N PHE A 91 2.29 6.35 3.63
CA PHE A 91 0.87 6.40 3.97
C PHE A 91 0.21 5.06 3.65
N ASP A 92 -0.26 4.36 4.68
CA ASP A 92 -1.06 3.13 4.57
C ASP A 92 -2.55 3.50 4.59
N CYS A 93 -3.17 3.63 3.42
CA CYS A 93 -4.54 4.13 3.34
C CYS A 93 -5.53 2.99 3.19
N GLY A 94 -6.60 3.02 3.99
CA GLY A 94 -7.71 2.07 3.92
C GLY A 94 -8.30 1.94 2.52
N GLY A 95 -8.84 0.76 2.22
CA GLY A 95 -9.00 0.32 0.83
C GLY A 95 -10.33 0.60 0.15
N ASP A 96 -11.36 1.00 0.87
CA ASP A 96 -12.64 1.38 0.25
C ASP A 96 -12.67 2.87 -0.10
N PRO A 97 -13.64 3.31 -0.95
CA PRO A 97 -13.84 4.74 -1.21
C PRO A 97 -14.04 5.57 0.07
N VAL A 98 -14.50 4.96 1.16
CA VAL A 98 -14.67 5.61 2.47
C VAL A 98 -13.30 5.90 3.11
N GLY A 99 -12.44 4.90 3.29
CA GLY A 99 -11.08 5.05 3.81
C GLY A 99 -10.21 5.95 2.92
N ALA A 100 -10.42 5.90 1.60
CA ALA A 100 -9.77 6.80 0.66
C ALA A 100 -10.18 8.27 0.84
N THR A 101 -11.36 8.57 1.39
CA THR A 101 -11.82 9.97 1.58
C THR A 101 -10.91 10.76 2.52
N ALA A 102 -10.27 10.10 3.48
CA ALA A 102 -9.31 10.72 4.39
C ALA A 102 -8.11 11.31 3.64
N LEU A 103 -7.65 10.68 2.55
CA LEU A 103 -6.62 11.24 1.67
C LEU A 103 -7.05 12.55 1.00
N GLY A 104 -8.35 12.68 0.69
CA GLY A 104 -8.90 13.88 0.11
C GLY A 104 -8.64 15.13 0.98
N ALA A 105 -8.66 15.00 2.30
CA ALA A 105 -8.35 16.12 3.20
C ALA A 105 -6.92 16.67 2.99
N LEU A 106 -5.99 15.85 2.50
CA LEU A 106 -4.59 16.21 2.29
C LEU A 106 -4.24 16.63 0.86
N LYS A 107 -5.21 16.70 -0.07
CA LYS A 107 -4.95 17.03 -1.49
C LYS A 107 -4.01 18.23 -1.68
N GLY A 108 -4.26 19.34 -1.00
CA GLY A 108 -3.45 20.55 -1.16
C GLY A 108 -1.97 20.32 -0.82
N ARG A 109 -1.68 19.43 0.14
CA ARG A 109 -0.32 19.03 0.50
C ARG A 109 0.29 18.12 -0.56
N PHE A 110 -0.44 17.09 -1.01
CA PHE A 110 0.02 16.21 -2.09
C PHE A 110 0.28 16.98 -3.40
N ASP A 111 -0.58 17.94 -3.74
CA ASP A 111 -0.41 18.80 -4.91
C ASP A 111 0.85 19.67 -4.78
N SER A 112 1.07 20.27 -3.60
CA SER A 112 2.26 21.12 -3.35
C SER A 112 3.58 20.36 -3.43
N MET A 113 3.58 19.05 -3.18
CA MET A 113 4.76 18.19 -3.17
C MET A 113 4.72 17.13 -4.28
N ARG A 114 3.95 17.37 -5.36
CA ARG A 114 3.59 16.31 -6.31
C ARG A 114 4.79 15.57 -6.92
N SER A 115 5.89 16.28 -7.18
CA SER A 115 7.15 15.72 -7.68
C SER A 115 7.79 14.72 -6.72
N GLU A 116 7.53 14.85 -5.42
CA GLU A 116 8.05 14.03 -4.32
C GLU A 116 7.09 12.92 -3.86
N VAL A 117 5.92 12.80 -4.50
CA VAL A 117 4.89 11.80 -4.20
C VAL A 117 4.92 10.66 -5.23
N ASP A 118 4.97 9.42 -4.74
CA ASP A 118 4.64 8.19 -5.44
C ASP A 118 3.25 7.71 -4.93
N ALA A 119 2.19 7.96 -5.70
CA ALA A 119 0.84 7.47 -5.42
C ALA A 119 0.64 6.08 -6.06
N LEU A 120 0.69 5.03 -5.27
CA LEU A 120 0.72 3.64 -5.74
C LEU A 120 -0.63 2.95 -5.48
N TYR A 121 -1.30 2.55 -6.56
CA TYR A 121 -2.53 1.77 -6.47
C TYR A 121 -2.20 0.28 -6.35
N VAL A 122 -2.48 -0.30 -5.18
CA VAL A 122 -2.15 -1.70 -4.85
C VAL A 122 -3.24 -2.63 -5.32
N VAL A 123 -2.89 -3.53 -6.23
CA VAL A 123 -3.79 -4.50 -6.84
C VAL A 123 -3.49 -5.90 -6.32
N ASN A 124 -4.54 -6.61 -5.92
CA ASN A 124 -4.46 -8.04 -5.63
C ASN A 124 -5.55 -8.76 -6.43
N THR A 125 -5.15 -9.44 -7.50
CA THR A 125 -6.07 -10.10 -8.44
C THR A 125 -6.77 -11.32 -7.86
N LYS A 126 -6.37 -11.76 -6.66
CA LYS A 126 -6.96 -12.87 -5.92
C LYS A 126 -8.00 -12.42 -4.89
N ARG A 127 -8.31 -11.12 -4.86
CA ARG A 127 -9.36 -10.56 -4.00
C ARG A 127 -10.63 -10.25 -4.80
N PRO A 128 -11.81 -10.32 -4.17
CA PRO A 128 -13.06 -9.92 -4.79
C PRO A 128 -12.95 -8.52 -5.42
N PHE A 129 -13.63 -8.35 -6.55
CA PHE A 129 -13.70 -7.09 -7.32
C PHE A 129 -12.40 -6.69 -8.02
N GLN A 130 -11.36 -7.53 -8.01
CA GLN A 130 -10.08 -7.29 -8.68
C GLN A 130 -9.68 -8.42 -9.64
N GLU A 131 -10.63 -9.26 -10.04
CA GLU A 131 -10.37 -10.50 -10.78
C GLU A 131 -10.02 -10.27 -12.26
N ASN A 132 -10.22 -9.05 -12.79
CA ASN A 132 -9.85 -8.67 -14.16
C ASN A 132 -9.62 -7.15 -14.30
N ALA A 133 -8.99 -6.74 -15.41
CA ALA A 133 -8.58 -5.37 -15.66
C ALA A 133 -9.75 -4.38 -15.63
N ARG A 134 -10.93 -4.75 -16.17
CA ARG A 134 -12.11 -3.85 -16.18
C ARG A 134 -12.65 -3.58 -14.78
N ARG A 135 -12.70 -4.61 -13.91
CA ARG A 135 -13.13 -4.42 -12.51
C ARG A 135 -12.12 -3.60 -11.72
N ILE A 136 -10.82 -3.84 -11.94
CA ILE A 136 -9.77 -3.03 -11.30
C ILE A 136 -9.86 -1.57 -11.75
N LEU A 137 -10.08 -1.31 -13.04
CA LEU A 137 -10.26 0.04 -13.57
C LEU A 137 -11.47 0.74 -12.92
N PHE A 138 -12.62 0.06 -12.85
CA PHE A 138 -13.79 0.61 -12.16
C PHE A 138 -13.48 0.98 -10.70
N GLY A 139 -12.80 0.10 -9.98
CA GLY A 139 -12.34 0.36 -8.61
C GLY A 139 -11.39 1.54 -8.49
N LEU A 140 -10.39 1.60 -9.37
CA LEU A 140 -9.44 2.70 -9.46
C LEU A 140 -10.18 4.04 -9.63
N GLU A 141 -11.14 4.12 -10.54
CA GLU A 141 -11.92 5.34 -10.77
C GLU A 141 -12.68 5.79 -9.51
N GLN A 142 -13.35 4.86 -8.81
CA GLN A 142 -14.08 5.19 -7.58
C GLN A 142 -13.12 5.68 -6.49
N VAL A 143 -12.02 4.97 -6.29
CA VAL A 143 -11.05 5.29 -5.24
C VAL A 143 -10.35 6.62 -5.53
N GLN A 144 -9.92 6.88 -6.77
CA GLN A 144 -9.30 8.16 -7.16
C GLN A 144 -10.25 9.34 -7.00
N LYS A 145 -11.54 9.14 -7.28
CA LYS A 145 -12.57 10.17 -7.07
C LYS A 145 -12.69 10.53 -5.58
N SER A 146 -12.71 9.54 -4.70
CA SER A 146 -12.81 9.76 -3.25
C SER A 146 -11.51 10.32 -2.63
N SER A 147 -10.35 9.78 -3.02
CA SER A 147 -9.04 10.24 -2.53
C SER A 147 -8.63 11.60 -3.08
N ARG A 148 -9.21 12.00 -4.22
CA ARG A 148 -8.78 13.12 -5.05
C ARG A 148 -7.28 13.06 -5.41
N LEU A 149 -6.76 11.83 -5.53
CA LEU A 149 -5.36 11.51 -5.83
C LEU A 149 -5.32 10.50 -6.96
N CYS A 150 -4.68 10.87 -8.07
CA CYS A 150 -4.46 9.99 -9.21
C CYS A 150 -3.25 9.07 -8.99
N ALA A 151 -3.34 7.84 -9.49
CA ALA A 151 -2.27 6.86 -9.39
C ALA A 151 -1.11 7.24 -10.30
N ASP A 152 0.10 7.19 -9.75
CA ASP A 152 1.35 7.25 -10.52
C ASP A 152 1.69 5.91 -11.14
N ALA A 153 1.36 4.82 -10.43
CA ALA A 153 1.70 3.48 -10.86
C ALA A 153 0.85 2.43 -10.12
N PHE A 154 0.75 1.25 -10.73
CA PHE A 154 0.24 0.06 -10.08
C PHE A 154 1.33 -0.67 -9.29
N VAL A 155 0.90 -1.38 -8.25
CA VAL A 155 1.70 -2.41 -7.57
C VAL A 155 0.93 -3.70 -7.63
N LEU A 156 1.52 -4.74 -8.24
CA LEU A 156 0.94 -6.07 -8.22
C LEU A 156 1.34 -6.77 -6.92
N ASN A 157 0.36 -7.02 -6.07
CA ASN A 157 0.52 -7.76 -4.84
C ASN A 157 -0.51 -8.90 -4.78
N ALA A 158 -0.25 -10.01 -5.47
CA ALA A 158 -1.12 -11.19 -5.44
C ALA A 158 -1.02 -11.99 -4.12
N ASN A 159 -0.75 -11.30 -3.01
CA ASN A 159 -0.46 -11.90 -1.72
C ASN A 159 -1.71 -12.60 -1.16
N LEU A 160 -1.61 -13.91 -0.99
CA LEU A 160 -2.53 -14.80 -0.27
C LEU A 160 -1.93 -15.21 1.10
N GLY A 161 -0.91 -14.48 1.58
CA GLY A 161 -0.13 -14.89 2.74
C GLY A 161 0.83 -16.01 2.38
N ALA A 162 0.87 -17.07 3.21
CA ALA A 162 1.78 -18.21 3.02
C ALA A 162 1.45 -19.05 1.76
N GLU A 163 0.26 -18.90 1.21
CA GLU A 163 -0.21 -19.65 0.03
C GLU A 163 0.17 -18.99 -1.29
N THR A 164 0.79 -17.81 -1.27
CA THR A 164 1.19 -17.11 -2.51
C THR A 164 2.24 -17.91 -3.27
N THR A 165 1.92 -18.37 -4.48
CA THR A 165 2.87 -19.04 -5.37
C THR A 165 3.30 -18.11 -6.52
N GLY A 166 4.20 -18.58 -7.38
CA GLY A 166 4.58 -17.83 -8.59
C GLY A 166 3.46 -17.76 -9.63
N GLU A 167 2.53 -18.72 -9.63
CA GLU A 167 1.43 -18.80 -10.59
C GLU A 167 0.45 -17.64 -10.41
N GLU A 168 0.08 -17.33 -9.16
CA GLU A 168 -0.79 -16.18 -8.87
C GLU A 168 -0.16 -14.85 -9.32
N LEU A 169 1.17 -14.72 -9.20
CA LEU A 169 1.88 -13.52 -9.65
C LEU A 169 1.91 -13.43 -11.17
N LYS A 170 2.10 -14.55 -11.88
CA LYS A 170 2.05 -14.58 -13.35
C LYS A 170 0.67 -14.19 -13.87
N GLU A 171 -0.39 -14.83 -13.37
CA GLU A 171 -1.76 -14.51 -13.76
C GLU A 171 -2.11 -13.05 -13.42
N GLY A 172 -1.70 -12.58 -12.24
CA GLY A 172 -1.86 -11.19 -11.86
C GLY A 172 -1.12 -10.23 -12.78
N TYR A 173 0.07 -10.60 -13.26
CA TYR A 173 0.87 -9.80 -14.17
C TYR A 173 0.23 -9.67 -15.55
N GLU A 174 -0.38 -10.74 -16.07
CA GLU A 174 -1.16 -10.70 -17.32
C GLU A 174 -2.32 -9.70 -17.22
N ILE A 175 -3.09 -9.76 -16.13
CA ILE A 175 -4.21 -8.82 -15.87
C ILE A 175 -3.71 -7.38 -15.74
N ILE A 176 -2.61 -7.16 -15.02
CA ILE A 176 -2.03 -5.83 -14.86
C ILE A 176 -1.50 -5.29 -16.18
N THR A 177 -0.95 -6.13 -17.05
CA THR A 177 -0.47 -5.70 -18.37
C THR A 177 -1.62 -5.19 -19.24
N GLU A 178 -2.78 -5.85 -19.19
CA GLU A 178 -4.01 -5.35 -19.82
C GLU A 178 -4.42 -4.00 -19.21
N LEU A 179 -4.43 -3.88 -17.88
CA LEU A 179 -4.80 -2.64 -17.18
C LEU A 179 -3.86 -1.46 -17.51
N VAL A 180 -2.55 -1.70 -17.57
CA VAL A 180 -1.55 -0.72 -17.99
C VAL A 180 -1.84 -0.25 -19.41
N SER A 181 -2.19 -1.17 -20.31
CA SER A 181 -2.55 -0.84 -21.70
C SER A 181 -3.83 0.00 -21.80
N MET A 182 -4.81 -0.24 -20.93
CA MET A 182 -6.07 0.51 -20.88
C MET A 182 -5.92 1.92 -20.32
N THR A 183 -5.00 2.13 -19.38
CA THR A 183 -4.93 3.36 -18.56
C THR A 183 -3.71 4.23 -18.86
N GLY A 184 -2.65 3.66 -19.42
CA GLY A 184 -1.34 4.29 -19.52
C GLY A 184 -0.59 4.43 -18.18
N ILE A 185 -1.17 3.97 -17.06
CA ILE A 185 -0.53 4.01 -15.75
C ILE A 185 0.45 2.82 -15.67
N PRO A 186 1.75 3.04 -15.40
CA PRO A 186 2.75 1.97 -15.43
C PRO A 186 2.64 1.03 -14.22
N LEU A 187 3.15 -0.20 -14.37
CA LEU A 187 3.43 -1.10 -13.25
C LEU A 187 4.77 -0.71 -12.60
N LYS A 188 4.75 -0.31 -11.32
CA LYS A 188 5.97 0.05 -10.57
C LYS A 188 6.81 -1.19 -10.24
N PHE A 189 6.16 -2.18 -9.62
CA PHE A 189 6.79 -3.44 -9.26
C PHE A 189 5.77 -4.54 -8.98
N VAL A 190 6.24 -5.78 -9.05
CA VAL A 190 5.58 -6.97 -8.51
C VAL A 190 6.12 -7.26 -7.11
N SER A 191 5.25 -7.45 -6.13
CA SER A 191 5.63 -7.80 -4.76
C SER A 191 5.25 -9.23 -4.39
N GLY A 192 6.07 -9.84 -3.55
CA GLY A 192 5.86 -11.19 -3.06
C GLY A 192 6.98 -11.65 -2.14
N THR A 193 6.80 -12.80 -1.50
CA THR A 193 7.87 -13.44 -0.73
C THR A 193 9.03 -13.80 -1.67
N ALA A 194 10.23 -14.02 -1.09
CA ALA A 194 11.40 -14.41 -1.89
C ALA A 194 11.12 -15.61 -2.81
N ARG A 195 10.44 -16.63 -2.26
CA ARG A 195 10.05 -17.84 -3.00
C ARG A 195 9.09 -17.51 -4.14
N ALA A 196 8.02 -16.76 -3.88
CA ALA A 196 7.04 -16.42 -4.92
C ALA A 196 7.66 -15.62 -6.07
N LEU A 197 8.53 -14.65 -5.74
CA LEU A 197 9.24 -13.84 -6.74
C LEU A 197 10.24 -14.65 -7.57
N GLU A 198 10.93 -15.63 -6.96
CA GLU A 198 11.82 -16.54 -7.69
C GLU A 198 11.05 -17.36 -8.73
N PHE A 199 9.91 -17.94 -8.34
CA PHE A 199 9.05 -18.67 -9.27
C PHE A 199 8.49 -17.76 -10.37
N PHE A 200 7.99 -16.57 -10.01
CA PHE A 200 7.52 -15.59 -10.97
C PHE A 200 8.59 -15.22 -12.01
N GLY A 201 9.83 -14.98 -11.58
CA GLY A 201 10.94 -14.66 -12.48
C GLY A 201 11.29 -15.79 -13.46
N ARG A 202 11.06 -17.05 -13.07
CA ARG A 202 11.21 -18.22 -13.97
C ARG A 202 10.07 -18.33 -14.97
N GLN A 203 8.84 -18.02 -14.55
CA GLN A 203 7.65 -18.13 -15.40
C GLN A 203 7.43 -16.93 -16.33
N CYS A 204 7.94 -15.75 -15.96
CA CYS A 204 7.88 -14.51 -16.74
C CYS A 204 9.29 -13.95 -17.00
N PRO A 205 10.17 -14.68 -17.72
CA PRO A 205 11.56 -14.25 -17.96
C PRO A 205 11.68 -12.93 -18.76
N GLU A 206 10.62 -12.57 -19.49
CA GLU A 206 10.48 -11.33 -20.24
C GLU A 206 10.22 -10.11 -19.33
N TYR A 207 9.73 -10.31 -18.11
CA TYR A 207 9.52 -9.21 -17.17
C TYR A 207 10.87 -8.61 -16.73
N LYS A 208 11.09 -7.34 -17.08
CA LYS A 208 12.28 -6.56 -16.68
C LYS A 208 11.96 -5.42 -15.73
N GLY A 209 10.73 -5.39 -15.20
CA GLY A 209 10.28 -4.37 -14.25
C GLY A 209 10.82 -4.60 -12.83
N GLY A 210 10.42 -3.72 -11.91
CA GLY A 210 10.83 -3.82 -10.52
C GLY A 210 10.22 -5.02 -9.81
N VAL A 211 10.98 -5.64 -8.90
CA VAL A 211 10.44 -6.61 -7.93
C VAL A 211 10.65 -6.10 -6.52
N PHE A 212 9.69 -6.38 -5.63
CA PHE A 212 9.75 -5.96 -4.24
C PHE A 212 9.52 -7.15 -3.30
N LYS A 213 10.62 -7.69 -2.76
CA LYS A 213 10.56 -8.73 -1.73
C LYS A 213 9.86 -8.21 -0.49
N ILE A 214 8.87 -8.94 -0.01
CA ILE A 214 8.20 -8.71 1.28
C ILE A 214 8.51 -9.84 2.27
N ASP A 215 8.67 -9.47 3.52
CA ASP A 215 8.54 -10.37 4.67
C ASP A 215 7.11 -10.23 5.22
N ILE A 216 6.57 -11.28 5.85
CA ILE A 216 5.18 -11.30 6.33
C ILE A 216 5.14 -10.91 7.80
N TYR A 217 4.54 -9.77 8.13
CA TYR A 217 4.37 -9.27 9.50
C TYR A 217 2.92 -9.39 9.97
N MET A 218 1.93 -9.27 9.07
CA MET A 218 0.50 -9.18 9.41
C MET A 218 -0.17 -10.52 9.68
N ARG A 219 0.55 -11.65 9.59
CA ARG A 219 -0.02 -12.97 9.90
C ARG A 219 -0.16 -13.09 11.42
N PRO A 220 -1.34 -13.41 11.95
CA PRO A 220 -1.52 -13.60 13.38
C PRO A 220 -0.63 -14.73 13.93
N GLU A 221 -0.06 -14.55 15.13
CA GLU A 221 0.91 -15.47 15.74
C GLU A 221 0.39 -16.92 15.82
N TRP A 222 -0.91 -17.10 16.07
CA TRP A 222 -1.56 -18.42 16.17
C TRP A 222 -1.71 -19.17 14.83
N MET A 223 -1.41 -18.52 13.69
CA MET A 223 -1.37 -19.21 12.39
C MET A 223 0.03 -19.71 12.04
N TYR A 224 1.06 -19.46 12.84
CA TYR A 224 2.42 -19.98 12.60
C TYR A 224 2.64 -21.40 13.15
N THR A 225 1.64 -21.96 13.83
CA THR A 225 1.55 -23.38 14.22
C THR A 225 0.93 -24.22 13.13
#